data_AF-X1BUI5-F1
#
_entry.id   AF-X1BUI5-F1
#
_cell.length_a   1.000
_cell.length_b   1.000
_cell.length_c   1.000
_cell.angle_alpha   90.00
_cell.angle_beta   90.00
_cell.angle_gamma   90.00
#
_symmetry.space_group_name_H-M   'P 1'
#
loop_
_entity.id
_entity.type
_entity.pdbx_description
1 polymer ?
#
loop_
_entity_poly.entity_id
_entity_poly.type
_entity_poly.pdbx_seq_one_letter_code
_entity_poly.pdbx_strand_id
1 'polypeptide(L)' 'MRPPICRICDKKLTDKNDGGLIYFKKRASDIEWEKRMDEIGGVGHPPYAEWFCNKHYMKANELRHLPIDEALKNLMLEGT' A
#
# COMPACT_ATOMS: atom_id res chain seq x y z
N MET A 1 13.19 4.99 0.82
CA MET A 1 11.77 5.32 0.55
C MET A 1 11.35 4.70 -0.76
N ARG A 2 10.13 4.14 -0.83
CA ARG A 2 9.56 3.69 -2.10
C ARG A 2 8.93 4.88 -2.83
N PRO A 3 9.18 5.06 -4.15
CA PRO A 3 8.58 6.14 -4.92
C PRO A 3 7.04 6.11 -4.88
N PRO A 4 6.37 7.28 -4.93
CA PRO A 4 4.92 7.36 -4.95
C PRO A 4 4.39 7.03 -6.35
N ILE A 5 4.28 5.74 -6.65
CA ILE A 5 3.82 5.19 -7.93
C ILE A 5 2.60 4.32 -7.66
N CYS A 6 1.51 4.55 -8.38
CA CYS A 6 0.29 3.78 -8.21
C CYS A 6 0.54 2.30 -8.44
N ARG A 7 0.21 1.47 -7.44
CA ARG A 7 0.45 0.01 -7.49
C ARG A 7 -0.35 -0.73 -8.56
N ILE A 8 -1.41 -0.13 -9.10
CA ILE A 8 -2.33 -0.75 -10.07
C ILE A 8 -1.99 -0.38 -11.52
N CYS A 9 -1.62 0.88 -11.78
CA CYS A 9 -1.44 1.37 -13.17
C CYS A 9 -0.10 2.06 -13.42
N ASP A 10 0.83 1.99 -12.46
CA ASP A 10 2.16 2.58 -12.54
C ASP A 10 2.20 4.10 -12.82
N LYS A 11 1.06 4.79 -12.69
CA LYS A 11 1.01 6.27 -12.72
C LYS A 11 1.87 6.81 -11.57
N LYS A 12 2.87 7.64 -11.89
CA LYS A 12 3.61 8.43 -10.91
C LYS A 12 2.70 9.48 -10.28
N LEU A 13 2.72 9.61 -8.97
CA LEU A 13 2.03 10.69 -8.24
C LEU A 13 3.03 11.86 -8.14
N THR A 14 2.84 12.90 -8.94
CA THR A 14 3.73 14.07 -8.97
C THR A 14 3.29 15.15 -8.00
N ASP A 15 1.99 15.22 -7.73
CA ASP A 15 1.39 16.24 -6.87
C ASP A 15 0.80 15.64 -5.59
N LYS A 16 0.67 16.46 -4.54
CA LYS A 16 0.07 16.04 -3.26
C LYS A 16 -1.37 15.52 -3.41
N ASN A 17 -2.06 15.97 -4.45
CA ASN A 17 -3.45 15.62 -4.73
C ASN A 17 -3.57 14.50 -5.78
N ASP A 18 -2.48 13.88 -6.24
CA ASP A 18 -2.55 12.84 -7.28
C ASP A 18 -2.90 11.44 -6.75
N GLY A 19 -2.98 11.28 -5.43
CA GLY A 19 -3.28 10.03 -4.77
C GLY A 19 -2.83 10.02 -3.32
N GLY A 20 -2.63 8.82 -2.77
CA GLY A 20 -2.21 8.66 -1.38
C GLY A 20 -1.62 7.30 -1.07
N LEU A 21 -0.96 7.22 0.08
CA LEU A 21 -0.48 5.98 0.67
C LEU A 21 -1.58 5.37 1.54
N ILE A 22 -1.85 4.09 1.33
CA ILE A 22 -2.82 3.34 2.13
C ILE A 22 -2.08 2.25 2.90
N TYR A 23 -2.43 2.11 4.17
CA TYR A 23 -1.98 1.02 5.03
C TYR A 23 -3.08 -0.02 5.15
N PHE A 24 -2.76 -1.25 4.80
CA PHE A 24 -3.63 -2.41 4.86
C PHE A 24 -3.54 -3.11 6.22
N LYS A 25 -4.49 -4.02 6.48
CA LYS A 25 -4.44 -4.88 7.66
C LYS A 25 -3.14 -5.68 7.66
N LYS A 26 -2.41 -5.59 8.78
CA LYS A 26 -1.15 -6.31 8.98
C LYS A 26 -1.39 -7.81 9.02
N ARG A 27 -0.50 -8.56 8.38
CA ARG A 27 -0.32 -10.00 8.54
C ARG A 27 0.68 -10.26 9.67
N ALA A 28 0.83 -11.52 10.07
CA ALA A 28 1.83 -11.91 11.07
C ALA A 28 3.26 -11.48 10.67
N SER A 29 3.63 -11.69 9.41
CA SER A 29 4.95 -11.29 8.88
C SER A 29 5.18 -9.78 8.85
N ASP A 30 4.11 -8.98 8.72
CA ASP A 30 4.20 -7.53 8.76
C ASP A 30 4.52 -7.04 10.18
N ILE A 31 3.95 -7.72 11.20
CA ILE A 31 4.24 -7.45 12.62
C ILE A 31 5.69 -7.83 12.95
N GLU A 32 6.18 -8.97 12.44
CA GLU A 32 7.57 -9.37 12.59
C GLU A 32 8.54 -8.37 11.94
N TRP A 33 8.18 -7.86 10.76
CA TRP A 33 8.96 -6.83 10.07
C TRP A 33 9.06 -5.55 10.91
N GLU A 34 7.96 -5.08 11.50
CA GLU A 34 7.96 -3.89 12.36
C GLU A 34 8.86 -4.08 13.59
N LYS A 35 8.74 -5.22 14.27
CA LYS A 35 9.62 -5.55 15.41
C LYS A 35 11.08 -5.51 15.02
N ARG A 36 11.43 -6.13 13.88
CA ARG A 36 12.81 -6.11 13.38
C ARG A 36 13.30 -4.70 13.06
N MET A 37 12.45 -3.86 12.47
CA MET A 37 12.81 -2.46 12.18
C MET A 37 13.02 -1.67 13.48
N ASP A 38 12.18 -1.87 14.48
CA ASP A 38 12.33 -1.24 15.81
C ASP A 38 13.65 -1.67 16.48
N GLU A 39 13.94 -2.97 16.51
CA GLU A 39 15.15 -3.55 17.11
C GLU A 39 16.45 -2.99 16.52
N ILE A 40 16.49 -2.76 15.21
CA ILE A 40 17.69 -2.27 14.52
C ILE A 40 17.69 -0.74 14.32
N GLY A 41 16.66 -0.03 14.79
CA GLY A 41 16.45 1.40 14.48
C GLY A 41 16.27 1.66 12.97
N GLY A 42 15.79 0.66 12.24
CA GLY A 42 15.60 0.68 10.80
C GLY A 42 14.39 1.49 10.37
N VAL A 43 14.51 2.15 9.22
CA VAL A 43 13.40 2.85 8.56
C VAL A 43 13.18 2.27 7.17
N GLY A 44 11.92 2.11 6.78
CA GLY A 44 11.58 1.45 5.54
C GLY A 44 10.15 1.71 5.10
N HIS A 45 9.85 1.37 3.85
CA HIS A 45 8.47 1.34 3.38
C HIS A 45 7.80 0.07 3.92
N PRO A 46 6.71 0.19 4.72
CA PRO A 46 6.11 -0.99 5.32
C PRO A 46 5.52 -1.94 4.26
N PRO A 47 5.66 -3.26 4.44
CA PRO A 47 5.19 -4.26 3.47
C PRO A 47 3.67 -4.32 3.32
N TYR A 48 2.93 -3.72 4.25
CA TYR A 48 1.48 -3.58 4.24
C TYR A 48 1.01 -2.18 3.80
N ALA A 49 1.89 -1.37 3.19
CA ALA A 49 1.55 -0.05 2.68
C ALA A 49 1.79 0.04 1.16
N GLU A 50 0.91 0.68 0.40
CA GLU A 50 1.09 0.90 -1.04
C GLU A 50 0.52 2.25 -1.49
N TRP A 51 1.08 2.79 -2.57
CA TRP A 51 0.65 4.04 -3.17
C TRP A 51 -0.44 3.79 -4.22
N PHE A 52 -1.46 4.64 -4.25
CA PHE A 52 -2.53 4.58 -5.24
C PHE A 52 -2.83 5.98 -5.78
N CYS A 53 -2.97 6.11 -7.10
CA CYS A 53 -3.45 7.35 -7.70
C CYS A 53 -4.95 7.55 -7.37
N ASN A 54 -5.47 8.77 -7.51
CA ASN A 54 -6.87 9.08 -7.20
C ASN A 54 -7.90 8.10 -7.77
N LYS A 55 -7.68 7.62 -9.00
CA LYS A 55 -8.57 6.66 -9.65
C LYS A 55 -8.72 5.37 -8.86
N HIS A 56 -7.62 4.86 -8.29
CA HIS A 56 -7.59 3.60 -7.56
C HIS A 56 -7.65 3.77 -6.04
N TYR A 57 -7.41 4.98 -5.52
CA TYR A 57 -7.32 5.26 -4.09
C TYR A 57 -8.61 4.93 -3.35
N MET A 58 -9.77 5.38 -3.86
CA MET A 58 -11.05 5.14 -3.17
C MET A 58 -11.30 3.66 -2.94
N LYS A 59 -11.23 2.85 -4.01
CA LYS A 59 -11.48 1.41 -3.93
C LYS A 59 -10.43 0.69 -3.09
N ALA A 60 -9.16 1.05 -3.23
CA ALA A 60 -8.11 0.50 -2.38
C ALA A 60 -8.32 0.82 -0.90
N ASN A 61 -8.85 2.02 -0.59
CA ASN A 61 -9.12 2.44 0.77
C ASN A 61 -10.32 1.71 1.39
N GLU A 62 -11.33 1.36 0.60
CA GLU A 62 -12.44 0.50 1.04
C GLU A 62 -11.92 -0.88 1.48
N LEU A 63 -10.91 -1.41 0.77
CA LEU A 63 -10.30 -2.72 1.03
C LEU A 63 -9.19 -2.70 2.08
N ARG A 64 -8.91 -1.55 2.73
CA ARG A 64 -7.80 -1.41 3.71
C ARG A 64 -7.90 -2.37 4.91
N HIS A 65 -9.09 -2.91 5.16
CA HIS A 65 -9.36 -3.86 6.23
C HIS A 65 -8.90 -5.29 5.88
N LEU A 66 -8.57 -5.57 4.63
CA LEU A 66 -8.00 -6.84 4.16
C LEU A 66 -6.46 -6.79 4.18
N PRO A 67 -5.79 -7.96 4.23
CA PRO A 67 -4.37 -8.06 3.92
C PRO A 67 -4.06 -7.51 2.51
N ILE A 68 -2.88 -6.92 2.35
CA ILE A 68 -2.49 -6.23 1.10
C ILE A 68 -2.58 -7.13 -0.14
N ASP A 69 -2.23 -8.41 -0.03
CA ASP A 69 -2.29 -9.37 -1.14
C ASP A 69 -3.73 -9.71 -1.52
N GLU A 70 -4.65 -9.78 -0.57
CA GLU A 70 -6.08 -9.95 -0.84
C GLU A 70 -6.69 -8.68 -1.44
N ALA A 71 -6.36 -7.51 -0.89
CA ALA A 71 -6.84 -6.24 -1.42
C ALA A 71 -6.38 -6.02 -2.87
N LEU A 72 -5.10 -6.31 -3.18
CA LEU A 72 -4.58 -6.20 -4.54
C LEU A 72 -5.23 -7.18 -5.50
N LYS A 73 -5.51 -8.42 -5.08
CA LYS A 73 -6.26 -9.39 -5.90
C LYS A 73 -7.64 -8.84 -6.27
N ASN A 74 -8.39 -8.31 -5.29
CA ASN A 74 -9.71 -7.72 -5.54
C ASN A 74 -9.62 -6.53 -6.51
N LEU A 75 -8.67 -5.61 -6.30
CA LEU A 75 -8.46 -4.44 -7.16
C LEU A 75 -8.11 -4.80 -8.61
N MET A 76 -7.33 -5.85 -8.83
CA MET A 76 -6.96 -6.30 -10.17
C MET A 76 -8.08 -7.05 -10.90
N LEU A 77 -8.97 -7.72 -10.16
CA LEU A 77 -10.13 -8.42 -10.72
C LEU A 77 -11.25 -7.47 -11.15
N GLU A 78 -11.41 -6.33 -10.47
CA GLU A 78 -12.40 -5.30 -10.83
C GLU A 78 -11.88 -4.30 -11.89
N GLY A 79 -10.61 -4.42 -12.31
CA GLY A 79 -9.90 -3.47 -13.17
C GLY A 79 -9.76 -3.84 -14.65
N THR A 80 -10.43 -4.90 -15.12
CA THR A 80 -10.57 -5.26 -16.55
C THR A 80 -11.85 -4.70 -17.15
#